data_AF-A0A7W0R2G4-F1
#
_entry.id   AF-A0A7W0R2G4-F1
#
_cell.length_a   1.000
_cell.length_b   1.000
_cell.length_c   1.000
_cell.angle_alpha   90.00
_cell.angle_beta   90.00
_cell.angle_gamma   90.00
#
_symmetry.space_group_name_H-M   'P 1'
#
loop_
_entity.id
_entity.type
_entity.pdbx_description
1 polymer ?
#
loop_
_entity_poly.entity_id
_entity_poly.type
_entity_poly.pdbx_seq_one_letter_code
_entity_poly.pdbx_strand_id
1 'polypeptide(L)'
;MPTIFELKKSYGADQAKLLTSTFDIAVAAGAIDAELSDEVRANLDAKSDQNVRAAQGFIWGAEARQMIKDKYLELDLELRQAIDIRLEEIEEELRPENASFADFAAAAAAPEDALRIALDMSLSAGDEDGALVAFSAARQRNLEQVVAHAVTIREDWGDLLGEIAEAEAEVDMEPGDKFELLARPTPTAAEIKNGLFSAPQTNANTLGKMQ
;
A
#
# COMPACT_ATOMS: atom_id res chain seq x y z
N MET A 1 -6.41 15.98 -8.15
CA MET A 1 -6.08 15.09 -7.02
C MET A 1 -4.93 14.19 -7.45
N PRO A 2 -4.05 13.68 -6.58
CA PRO A 2 -3.09 12.64 -6.99
C PRO A 2 -3.81 11.41 -7.55
N THR A 3 -3.21 10.77 -8.56
CA THR A 3 -3.70 9.48 -9.07
C THR A 3 -3.38 8.34 -8.12
N ILE A 4 -4.03 7.18 -8.27
CA ILE A 4 -3.73 5.99 -7.46
C ILE A 4 -2.25 5.58 -7.57
N PHE A 5 -1.65 5.68 -8.77
CA PHE A 5 -0.23 5.44 -8.97
C PHE A 5 0.65 6.41 -8.16
N GLU A 6 0.31 7.71 -8.17
CA GLU A 6 1.04 8.73 -7.41
C GLU A 6 0.92 8.53 -5.90
N LEU A 7 -0.27 8.15 -5.42
CA LEU A 7 -0.50 7.78 -4.02
C LEU A 7 0.40 6.60 -3.61
N LYS A 8 0.33 5.48 -4.33
CA LYS A 8 1.17 4.30 -4.06
C LYS A 8 2.66 4.64 -4.09
N LYS A 9 3.09 5.45 -5.05
CA LYS A 9 4.49 5.89 -5.17
C LYS A 9 4.93 6.73 -3.97
N SER A 10 4.10 7.68 -3.52
CA SER A 10 4.42 8.55 -2.38
C SER A 10 4.48 7.76 -1.07
N TYR A 11 3.41 7.03 -0.75
CA TYR A 11 3.36 6.22 0.48
C TYR A 11 4.41 5.12 0.48
N GLY A 12 4.66 4.47 -0.68
CA GLY A 12 5.72 3.49 -0.83
C GLY A 12 7.12 4.08 -0.57
N ALA A 13 7.37 5.33 -0.96
CA ALA A 13 8.64 6.01 -0.66
C ALA A 13 8.80 6.27 0.85
N ASP A 14 7.73 6.64 1.55
CA ASP A 14 7.75 6.88 3.00
C ASP A 14 7.87 5.58 3.80
N GLN A 15 7.16 4.53 3.39
CA GLN A 15 7.34 3.16 3.90
C GLN A 15 8.78 2.66 3.72
N ALA A 16 9.41 2.93 2.57
CA ALA A 16 10.80 2.57 2.32
C ALA A 16 11.79 3.30 3.24
N LYS A 17 11.52 4.57 3.59
CA LYS A 17 12.31 5.31 4.60
C LYS A 17 12.19 4.65 5.98
N LEU A 18 10.99 4.25 6.38
CA LEU A 18 10.77 3.53 7.64
C LEU A 18 11.52 2.20 7.66
N LEU A 19 11.43 1.39 6.60
CA LEU A 19 12.18 0.14 6.48
C LEU A 19 13.69 0.38 6.56
N THR A 20 14.19 1.42 5.89
CA THR A 20 15.62 1.80 5.95
C THR A 20 16.04 2.19 7.37
N SER A 21 15.19 2.90 8.12
CA SER A 21 15.48 3.28 9.52
C SER A 21 15.66 2.09 10.46
N THR A 22 15.12 0.91 10.12
CA THR A 22 15.34 -0.31 10.91
C THR A 22 16.81 -0.76 10.90
N PHE A 23 17.59 -0.37 9.89
CA PHE A 23 19.01 -0.69 9.81
C PHE A 23 19.86 0.11 10.80
N ASP A 24 19.40 1.30 11.19
CA ASP A 24 20.11 2.20 12.10
C ASP A 24 19.89 1.83 13.58
N ILE A 25 18.87 1.01 13.88
CA ILE A 25 18.50 0.61 15.25
C ILE A 25 19.70 0.00 15.99
N ALA A 26 20.50 -0.87 15.36
CA ALA A 26 21.61 -1.51 16.07
C ALA A 26 22.70 -0.52 16.48
N VAL A 27 22.98 0.50 15.65
CA VAL A 27 23.96 1.54 15.96
C VAL A 27 23.45 2.41 17.11
N ALA A 28 22.20 2.85 17.03
CA ALA A 28 21.58 3.64 18.08
C ALA A 28 21.46 2.85 19.40
N ALA A 29 21.09 1.57 19.36
CA ALA A 29 21.02 0.68 20.51
C ALA A 29 22.38 0.48 21.19
N GLY A 30 23.47 0.39 20.41
CA GLY A 30 24.84 0.30 20.93
C GLY A 30 25.34 1.58 21.60
N ALA A 31 24.72 2.72 21.31
CA ALA A 31 25.04 4.00 21.93
C ALA A 31 24.23 4.27 23.21
N ILE A 32 23.23 3.44 23.53
CA ILE A 32 22.44 3.57 24.77
C ILE A 32 23.33 3.26 25.97
N ASP A 33 23.46 4.23 26.87
CA ASP A 33 24.10 4.01 28.16
C ASP A 33 23.09 3.42 29.14
N ALA A 34 23.59 2.58 30.05
CA ALA A 34 22.73 1.99 31.05
C ALA A 34 22.38 3.04 32.12
N GLU A 35 21.09 3.25 32.39
CA GLU A 35 20.61 4.12 33.48
C GLU A 35 20.85 3.44 34.84
N LEU A 36 22.11 3.34 35.23
CA LEU A 36 22.55 2.84 36.53
C LEU A 36 23.07 4.00 37.36
N SER A 37 22.79 3.98 38.67
CA SER A 37 23.46 4.91 39.59
C SER A 37 24.97 4.65 39.63
N ASP A 38 25.75 5.69 39.91
CA ASP A 38 27.21 5.59 40.00
C ASP A 38 27.65 4.55 41.05
N GLU A 39 26.90 4.43 42.14
CA GLU A 39 27.12 3.43 43.19
C GLU A 39 26.94 1.99 42.68
N VAL A 40 25.90 1.74 41.87
CA VAL A 40 25.67 0.41 41.28
C VAL A 40 26.73 0.12 40.22
N ARG A 41 27.07 1.10 39.39
CA ARG A 41 28.08 0.96 38.33
C ARG A 41 29.48 0.69 38.90
N ALA A 42 29.84 1.33 40.01
CA ALA A 42 31.12 1.10 40.69
C ALA A 42 31.28 -0.32 41.27
N ASN A 43 30.17 -1.03 41.50
CA ASN A 43 30.15 -2.40 42.02
C ASN A 43 30.01 -3.47 40.93
N LEU A 44 29.85 -3.09 39.66
CA LEU A 44 29.78 -4.03 38.55
C LEU A 44 31.17 -4.28 37.97
N ASP A 45 31.44 -5.54 37.63
CA ASP A 45 32.58 -5.85 36.77
C ASP A 45 32.30 -5.41 35.32
N ALA A 46 33.36 -5.26 34.52
CA ALA A 46 33.24 -4.78 33.14
C ALA A 46 32.31 -5.66 32.28
N LYS A 47 32.25 -6.97 32.56
CA LYS A 47 31.38 -7.91 31.84
C LYS A 47 29.91 -7.70 32.18
N SER A 48 29.60 -7.45 33.44
CA SER A 48 28.24 -7.21 33.93
C SER A 48 27.73 -5.86 33.47
N ASP A 49 28.56 -4.81 33.51
CA ASP A 49 28.22 -3.50 32.94
C ASP A 49 27.90 -3.61 31.44
N GLN A 50 28.75 -4.31 30.68
CA GLN A 50 28.51 -4.55 29.25
C GLN A 50 27.23 -5.38 28.99
N ASN A 51 26.90 -6.34 29.87
CA ASN A 51 25.66 -7.11 29.76
C ASN A 51 24.42 -6.25 30.02
N VAL A 52 24.47 -5.37 31.03
CA VAL A 52 23.35 -4.46 31.32
C VAL A 52 23.14 -3.49 30.17
N ARG A 53 24.20 -2.85 29.65
CA ARG A 53 24.10 -1.99 28.46
C ARG A 53 23.51 -2.71 27.26
N ALA A 54 23.97 -3.94 26.98
CA ALA A 54 23.44 -4.73 25.88
C ALA A 54 21.96 -5.12 26.06
N ALA A 55 21.53 -5.41 27.29
CA ALA A 55 20.14 -5.69 27.60
C ALA A 55 19.26 -4.44 27.42
N GLN A 56 19.73 -3.28 27.88
CA GLN A 56 19.02 -2.01 27.74
C GLN A 56 18.93 -1.56 26.27
N GLY A 57 20.01 -1.69 25.52
CA GLY A 57 20.02 -1.49 24.07
C GLY A 57 19.09 -2.46 23.33
N PHE A 58 18.96 -3.70 23.78
CA PHE A 58 18.01 -4.67 23.20
C PHE A 58 16.56 -4.24 23.43
N ILE A 59 16.21 -3.84 24.66
CA ILE A 59 14.86 -3.35 24.99
C ILE A 59 14.53 -2.13 24.14
N TRP A 60 15.42 -1.14 24.13
CA TRP A 60 15.26 0.07 23.32
C TRP A 60 15.12 -0.26 21.83
N GLY A 61 15.94 -1.17 21.31
CA GLY A 61 15.89 -1.57 19.91
C GLY A 61 14.59 -2.29 19.54
N ALA A 62 14.04 -3.10 20.44
CA ALA A 62 12.75 -3.75 20.26
C ALA A 62 11.60 -2.73 20.22
N GLU A 63 11.61 -1.76 21.14
CA GLU A 63 10.63 -0.67 21.19
C GLU A 63 10.73 0.22 19.95
N ALA A 64 11.94 0.61 19.55
CA ALA A 64 12.18 1.40 18.34
C ALA A 64 11.67 0.69 17.09
N ARG A 65 11.95 -0.61 16.95
CA ARG A 65 11.44 -1.41 15.84
C ARG A 65 9.92 -1.47 15.84
N GLN A 66 9.30 -1.66 17.01
CA GLN A 66 7.85 -1.71 17.12
C GLN A 66 7.22 -0.36 16.72
N MET A 67 7.77 0.76 17.18
CA MET A 67 7.30 2.09 16.77
C MET A 67 7.41 2.33 15.26
N ILE A 68 8.49 1.85 14.63
CA ILE A 68 8.65 1.93 13.17
C ILE A 68 7.61 1.06 12.46
N LYS A 69 7.34 -0.15 12.98
CA LYS A 69 6.30 -1.04 12.47
C LYS A 69 4.92 -0.38 12.57
N ASP A 70 4.58 0.21 13.71
CA ASP A 70 3.29 0.84 13.92
C ASP A 70 3.06 1.99 12.93
N LYS A 71 4.07 2.85 12.71
CA LYS A 71 4.03 3.91 11.69
C LYS A 71 3.92 3.37 10.27
N TYR A 72 4.59 2.26 9.98
CA TYR A 72 4.51 1.61 8.67
C TYR A 72 3.08 1.13 8.40
N LEU A 73 2.43 0.53 9.41
CA LEU A 73 1.03 0.08 9.34
C LEU A 73 0.04 1.25 9.24
N GLU A 74 0.32 2.34 9.94
CA GLU A 74 -0.46 3.59 9.84
C GLU A 74 -0.43 4.14 8.41
N LEU A 75 0.74 4.25 7.79
CA LEU A 75 0.87 4.68 6.39
C LEU A 75 0.15 3.75 5.41
N ASP A 76 0.10 2.44 5.68
CA ASP A 76 -0.66 1.50 4.84
C ASP A 76 -2.18 1.75 4.94
N LEU A 77 -2.68 1.98 6.15
CA LEU A 77 -4.08 2.31 6.39
C LEU A 77 -4.47 3.64 5.71
N GLU A 78 -3.62 4.66 5.84
CA GLU A 78 -3.81 5.96 5.18
C GLU A 78 -3.82 5.82 3.65
N LEU A 79 -2.92 5.01 3.09
CA LEU A 79 -2.90 4.71 1.65
C LEU A 79 -4.22 4.07 1.20
N ARG A 80 -4.72 3.05 1.91
CA ARG A 80 -6.00 2.39 1.58
C ARG A 80 -7.15 3.38 1.60
N GLN A 81 -7.24 4.21 2.64
CA GLN A 81 -8.27 5.25 2.72
C GLN A 81 -8.17 6.26 1.57
N ALA A 82 -6.95 6.68 1.20
CA ALA A 82 -6.74 7.59 0.08
C ALA A 82 -7.13 6.96 -1.27
N ILE A 83 -6.86 5.66 -1.45
CA ILE A 83 -7.29 4.90 -2.63
C ILE A 83 -8.81 4.79 -2.66
N ASP A 84 -9.46 4.44 -1.55
CA ASP A 84 -10.92 4.33 -1.47
C ASP A 84 -11.60 5.66 -1.85
N ILE A 85 -11.12 6.79 -1.31
CA ILE A 85 -11.60 8.12 -1.66
C ILE A 85 -11.42 8.39 -3.15
N ARG A 86 -10.26 8.08 -3.72
CA ARG A 86 -10.01 8.30 -5.16
C ARG A 86 -10.88 7.40 -6.03
N LEU A 87 -11.16 6.16 -5.62
CA LEU A 87 -12.06 5.26 -6.33
C LEU A 87 -13.50 5.78 -6.32
N GLU A 88 -13.98 6.30 -5.18
CA GLU A 88 -15.30 6.94 -5.11
C GLU A 88 -15.41 8.13 -6.07
N GLU A 89 -14.35 8.94 -6.18
CA GLU A 89 -14.30 10.04 -7.14
C GLU A 89 -14.30 9.58 -8.58
N ILE A 90 -13.52 8.54 -8.91
CA ILE A 90 -13.51 7.97 -10.26
C ILE A 90 -14.91 7.46 -10.64
N GLU A 91 -15.59 6.76 -9.72
CA GLU A 91 -16.95 6.28 -9.97
C GLU A 91 -17.95 7.43 -10.08
N GLU A 92 -17.76 8.53 -9.35
CA GLU A 92 -18.54 9.76 -9.50
C GLU A 92 -18.32 10.41 -10.87
N GLU A 93 -17.07 10.50 -11.33
CA GLU A 93 -16.70 11.04 -12.66
C GLU A 93 -17.28 10.18 -13.80
N LEU A 94 -17.36 8.85 -13.61
CA LEU A 94 -17.95 7.92 -14.57
C LEU A 94 -19.47 7.74 -14.38
N ARG A 95 -20.10 8.49 -13.47
CA ARG A 95 -21.54 8.38 -13.23
C ARG A 95 -22.31 9.32 -14.16
N PRO A 96 -23.34 8.82 -14.87
CA PRO A 96 -24.29 9.71 -15.54
C PRO A 96 -24.98 10.65 -14.55
N GLU A 97 -25.08 11.93 -14.86
CA GLU A 97 -25.66 12.95 -13.97
C GLU A 97 -27.19 12.96 -14.03
N ASN A 98 -27.77 12.87 -15.24
CA ASN A 98 -29.20 13.06 -15.47
C ASN A 98 -29.89 11.83 -16.08
N ALA A 99 -29.21 10.67 -16.10
CA ALA A 99 -29.80 9.44 -16.60
C ALA A 99 -30.97 8.99 -15.71
N SER A 100 -32.08 8.65 -16.34
CA SER A 100 -33.25 8.11 -15.67
C SER A 100 -33.09 6.61 -15.41
N PHE A 101 -33.88 6.07 -14.49
CA PHE A 101 -33.96 4.62 -14.28
C PHE A 101 -34.33 3.86 -15.59
N ALA A 102 -35.15 4.47 -16.45
CA ALA A 102 -35.53 3.85 -17.72
C ALA A 102 -34.33 3.69 -18.67
N ASP A 103 -33.39 4.64 -18.65
CA ASP A 103 -32.19 4.59 -19.48
C ASP A 103 -31.27 3.45 -19.03
N PHE A 104 -31.06 3.31 -17.72
CA PHE A 104 -30.30 2.18 -17.16
C PHE A 104 -30.99 0.84 -17.42
N ALA A 105 -32.32 0.75 -17.27
CA ALA A 105 -33.06 -0.47 -17.55
C ALA A 105 -32.99 -0.86 -19.04
N ALA A 106 -33.06 0.12 -19.94
CA ALA A 106 -32.91 -0.10 -21.37
C ALA A 106 -31.50 -0.58 -21.72
N ALA A 107 -30.47 0.07 -21.19
CA ALA A 107 -29.08 -0.30 -21.43
C ALA A 107 -28.73 -1.69 -20.84
N ALA A 108 -29.26 -2.03 -19.67
CA ALA A 108 -29.08 -3.34 -19.06
C ALA A 108 -29.64 -4.48 -19.94
N ALA A 109 -30.73 -4.24 -20.66
CA ALA A 109 -31.36 -5.21 -21.55
C ALA A 109 -30.81 -5.18 -23.00
N ALA A 110 -30.05 -4.15 -23.37
CA ALA A 110 -29.58 -3.96 -24.73
C ALA A 110 -28.52 -5.02 -25.12
N PRO A 111 -28.52 -5.55 -26.36
CA PRO A 111 -27.43 -6.38 -26.84
C PRO A 111 -26.13 -5.56 -26.97
N GLU A 112 -24.98 -6.24 -26.97
CA GLU A 112 -23.66 -5.62 -27.02
C GLU A 112 -23.50 -4.64 -28.20
N ASP A 113 -23.90 -5.04 -29.42
CA ASP A 113 -23.86 -4.18 -30.60
C ASP A 113 -24.72 -2.91 -30.44
N ALA A 114 -25.87 -3.01 -29.78
CA ALA A 114 -26.74 -1.87 -29.55
C ALA A 114 -26.12 -0.90 -28.53
N LEU A 115 -25.42 -1.40 -27.51
CA LEU A 115 -24.69 -0.56 -26.55
C LEU A 115 -23.55 0.19 -27.24
N ARG A 116 -22.81 -0.48 -28.13
CA ARG A 116 -21.75 0.16 -28.92
C ARG A 116 -22.30 1.26 -29.82
N ILE A 117 -23.39 0.99 -30.54
CA ILE A 117 -24.04 1.98 -31.40
C ILE A 117 -24.58 3.14 -30.56
N ALA A 118 -25.22 2.86 -29.42
CA ALA A 118 -25.73 3.89 -28.52
C ALA A 118 -24.58 4.78 -28.03
N LEU A 119 -23.46 4.19 -27.61
CA LEU A 119 -22.27 4.94 -27.22
C LEU A 119 -21.79 5.89 -28.32
N ASP A 120 -21.60 5.36 -29.54
CA ASP A 120 -21.11 6.15 -30.68
C ASP A 120 -22.06 7.29 -31.05
N MET A 121 -23.37 7.02 -31.03
CA MET A 121 -24.41 8.01 -31.31
C MET A 121 -24.46 9.10 -30.24
N SER A 122 -24.41 8.73 -28.96
CA SER A 122 -24.45 9.66 -27.84
C SER A 122 -23.22 10.56 -27.84
N LEU A 123 -22.02 10.01 -28.01
CA LEU A 123 -20.79 10.80 -28.15
C LEU A 123 -20.84 11.74 -29.36
N SER A 124 -21.33 11.27 -30.51
CA SER A 124 -21.47 12.10 -31.71
C SER A 124 -22.50 13.23 -31.54
N ALA A 125 -23.54 13.00 -30.74
CA ALA A 125 -24.58 13.98 -30.43
C ALA A 125 -24.19 14.94 -29.29
N GLY A 126 -23.08 14.69 -28.59
CA GLY A 126 -22.68 15.42 -27.38
C GLY A 126 -23.53 15.09 -26.16
N ASP A 127 -24.18 13.92 -26.15
CA ASP A 127 -24.93 13.39 -25.02
C ASP A 127 -24.00 12.51 -24.17
N GLU A 128 -23.35 13.12 -23.19
CA GLU A 128 -22.40 12.42 -22.32
C GLU A 128 -23.09 11.42 -21.39
N ASP A 129 -24.27 11.75 -20.86
CA ASP A 129 -25.04 10.86 -19.98
C ASP A 129 -25.45 9.58 -20.72
N GLY A 130 -25.96 9.71 -21.94
CA GLY A 130 -26.28 8.55 -22.77
C GLY A 130 -25.08 7.65 -23.04
N ALA A 131 -23.89 8.25 -23.23
CA ALA A 131 -22.66 7.52 -23.42
C ALA A 131 -22.20 6.81 -22.14
N LEU A 132 -22.23 7.49 -20.99
CA LEU A 132 -21.88 6.93 -19.68
C LEU A 132 -22.85 5.84 -19.24
N VAL A 133 -24.15 5.92 -19.57
CA VAL A 133 -25.12 4.85 -19.32
C VAL A 133 -24.75 3.58 -20.10
N ALA A 134 -24.45 3.72 -21.39
CA ALA A 134 -24.04 2.59 -22.22
C ALA A 134 -22.73 1.96 -21.71
N PHE A 135 -21.77 2.81 -21.33
CA PHE A 135 -20.49 2.39 -20.76
C PHE A 135 -20.64 1.69 -19.40
N SER A 136 -21.43 2.25 -18.48
CA SER A 136 -21.73 1.66 -17.18
C SER A 136 -22.40 0.29 -17.32
N ALA A 137 -23.38 0.17 -18.21
CA ALA A 137 -24.02 -1.12 -18.50
C ALA A 137 -23.04 -2.15 -19.08
N ALA A 138 -22.11 -1.72 -19.95
CA ALA A 138 -21.07 -2.58 -20.48
C ALA A 138 -20.10 -3.06 -19.40
N ARG A 139 -19.65 -2.17 -18.49
CA ARG A 139 -18.79 -2.51 -17.34
C ARG A 139 -19.47 -3.52 -16.42
N GLN A 140 -20.71 -3.27 -16.00
CA GLN A 140 -21.45 -4.17 -15.09
C GLN A 140 -21.68 -5.58 -15.68
N ARG A 141 -21.75 -5.68 -17.01
CA ARG A 141 -21.97 -6.94 -17.73
C ARG A 141 -20.68 -7.57 -18.28
N ASN A 142 -19.52 -6.98 -18.01
CA ASN A 142 -18.22 -7.42 -18.51
C ASN A 142 -18.18 -7.54 -20.06
N LEU A 143 -18.75 -6.56 -20.77
CA LEU A 143 -18.74 -6.53 -22.24
C LEU A 143 -17.44 -5.87 -22.74
N GLU A 144 -16.35 -6.64 -22.72
CA GLU A 144 -14.98 -6.16 -22.98
C GLU A 144 -14.83 -5.39 -24.30
N GLN A 145 -15.55 -5.77 -25.37
CA GLN A 145 -15.40 -5.09 -26.66
C GLN A 145 -15.99 -3.67 -26.62
N VAL A 146 -17.11 -3.48 -25.93
CA VAL A 146 -17.73 -2.16 -25.77
C VAL A 146 -16.88 -1.27 -24.86
N VAL A 147 -16.35 -1.84 -23.77
CA VAL A 147 -15.44 -1.13 -22.86
C VAL A 147 -14.17 -0.71 -23.60
N ALA A 148 -13.53 -1.63 -24.34
CA ALA A 148 -12.33 -1.35 -25.12
C ALA A 148 -12.58 -0.28 -26.21
N HIS A 149 -13.74 -0.34 -26.87
CA HIS A 149 -14.14 0.66 -27.86
C HIS A 149 -14.36 2.04 -27.21
N ALA A 150 -15.01 2.09 -26.05
CA ALA A 150 -15.24 3.33 -25.30
C ALA A 150 -13.93 4.03 -24.91
N VAL A 151 -12.99 3.30 -24.30
CA VAL A 151 -11.69 3.87 -23.89
C VAL A 151 -10.79 4.26 -25.06
N THR A 152 -11.01 3.67 -26.24
CA THR A 152 -10.29 4.07 -27.46
C THR A 152 -10.77 5.42 -27.98
N ILE A 153 -12.06 5.74 -27.78
CA ILE A 153 -12.66 7.01 -28.21
C ILE A 153 -12.50 8.09 -27.14
N ARG A 154 -12.58 7.71 -25.87
CA ARG A 154 -12.46 8.57 -24.69
C ARG A 154 -11.24 8.13 -23.86
N GLU A 155 -10.10 8.75 -24.18
CA GLU A 155 -8.82 8.48 -23.49
C GLU A 155 -8.92 8.74 -21.99
N ASP A 156 -9.68 9.78 -21.59
CA ASP A 156 -9.95 10.12 -20.20
C ASP A 156 -10.65 8.98 -19.43
N TRP A 157 -11.60 8.29 -20.05
CA TRP A 157 -12.22 7.10 -19.43
C TRP A 157 -11.25 5.92 -19.36
N GLY A 158 -10.34 5.82 -20.33
CA GLY A 158 -9.25 4.85 -20.34
C GLY A 158 -8.29 5.07 -19.17
N ASP A 159 -7.90 6.32 -18.92
CA ASP A 159 -7.04 6.69 -17.79
C ASP A 159 -7.71 6.34 -16.46
N LEU A 160 -8.99 6.71 -16.29
CA LEU A 160 -9.78 6.38 -15.10
C LEU A 160 -9.91 4.87 -14.85
N LEU A 161 -10.18 4.08 -15.90
CA LEU A 161 -10.20 2.62 -15.78
C LEU A 161 -8.81 2.04 -15.46
N GLY A 162 -7.75 2.64 -16.01
CA GLY A 162 -6.38 2.29 -15.68
C GLY A 162 -6.08 2.52 -14.20
N GLU A 163 -6.58 3.61 -13.62
CA GLU A 163 -6.48 3.88 -12.18
C GLU A 163 -7.23 2.83 -11.34
N ILE A 164 -8.44 2.43 -11.71
CA ILE A 164 -9.18 1.36 -11.02
C ILE A 164 -8.39 0.04 -11.05
N ALA A 165 -7.89 -0.35 -12.22
CA ALA A 165 -7.09 -1.56 -12.37
C ALA A 165 -5.79 -1.49 -11.53
N GLU A 166 -5.19 -0.31 -11.42
CA GLU A 166 -4.03 -0.10 -10.55
C GLU A 166 -4.40 -0.34 -9.08
N ALA A 167 -5.55 0.13 -8.58
CA ALA A 167 -5.99 -0.18 -7.22
C ALA A 167 -6.10 -1.69 -6.96
N GLU A 168 -6.62 -2.45 -7.93
CA GLU A 168 -6.80 -3.90 -7.81
C GLU A 168 -5.49 -4.71 -7.93
N ALA A 169 -4.43 -4.14 -8.50
CA ALA A 169 -3.19 -4.83 -8.81
C ALA A 169 -2.28 -5.16 -7.59
N GLU A 170 -2.77 -5.02 -6.35
CA GLU A 170 -1.94 -5.19 -5.16
C GLU A 170 -1.65 -6.68 -4.84
N VAL A 171 -0.44 -6.93 -4.34
CA VAL A 171 -0.02 -8.27 -3.88
C VAL A 171 -0.74 -8.57 -2.57
N ASP A 172 -1.47 -9.69 -2.53
CA ASP A 172 -2.17 -10.19 -1.35
C ASP A 172 -1.17 -10.61 -0.26
N MET A 173 -0.73 -9.64 0.53
CA MET A 173 0.15 -9.82 1.68
C MET A 173 -0.25 -8.82 2.76
N GLU A 174 -0.47 -9.33 3.97
CA GLU A 174 -0.75 -8.49 5.12
C GLU A 174 0.41 -7.50 5.36
N PRO A 175 0.15 -6.20 5.57
CA PRO A 175 1.20 -5.18 5.71
C PRO A 175 2.19 -5.49 6.84
N GLY A 176 1.70 -6.14 7.91
CA GLY A 176 2.53 -6.61 9.01
C GLY A 176 3.54 -7.67 8.57
N ASP A 177 3.13 -8.63 7.74
CA ASP A 177 4.01 -9.68 7.22
C ASP A 177 5.00 -9.13 6.21
N LYS A 178 4.57 -8.18 5.37
CA LYS A 178 5.44 -7.43 4.46
C LYS A 178 6.52 -6.67 5.22
N PHE A 179 6.16 -6.01 6.32
CA PHE A 179 7.12 -5.38 7.20
C PHE A 179 8.10 -6.40 7.78
N GLU A 180 7.63 -7.51 8.35
CA GLU A 180 8.52 -8.54 8.91
C GLU A 180 9.47 -9.16 7.87
N LEU A 181 9.04 -9.27 6.60
CA LEU A 181 9.85 -9.78 5.50
C LEU A 181 10.95 -8.80 5.08
N LEU A 182 10.67 -7.50 5.07
CA LEU A 182 11.56 -6.48 4.52
C LEU A 182 12.39 -5.74 5.57
N ALA A 183 11.86 -5.61 6.79
CA ALA A 183 12.51 -4.90 7.87
C ALA A 183 13.65 -5.71 8.47
N ARG A 184 14.64 -5.01 9.04
CA ARG A 184 15.67 -5.66 9.82
C ARG A 184 15.07 -6.23 11.13
N PRO A 185 15.48 -7.44 11.56
CA PRO A 185 15.09 -7.93 12.88
C PRO A 185 15.69 -7.05 13.98
N THR A 186 15.09 -7.11 15.17
CA THR A 186 15.64 -6.48 16.37
C THR A 186 17.08 -6.96 16.58
N PRO A 187 18.04 -6.06 16.82
CA PRO A 187 19.43 -6.45 16.99
C PRO A 187 19.61 -7.30 18.24
N THR A 188 20.41 -8.35 18.13
CA THR A 188 20.75 -9.22 19.26
C THR A 188 21.74 -8.54 20.20
N ALA A 189 21.82 -9.01 21.45
CA ALA A 189 22.82 -8.53 22.41
C ALA A 189 24.27 -8.68 21.91
N ALA A 190 24.55 -9.66 21.03
CA ALA A 190 25.86 -9.83 20.42
C ALA A 190 26.17 -8.75 19.38
N GLU A 191 25.19 -8.40 18.54
CA GLU A 191 25.33 -7.34 17.52
C GLU A 191 25.49 -5.96 18.17
N ILE A 192 24.74 -5.70 19.25
CA ILE A 192 24.85 -4.46 20.03
C ILE A 192 26.26 -4.31 20.62
N LYS A 193 26.83 -5.40 21.15
CA LYS A 193 28.17 -5.37 21.78
C LYS A 193 29.31 -5.22 20.79
N ASN A 194 29.20 -5.86 19.63
CA ASN A 194 30.31 -5.94 18.69
C ASN A 194 30.31 -4.78 17.69
N GLY A 195 29.22 -4.00 17.61
CA GLY A 195 29.03 -2.99 16.57
C GLY A 195 29.16 -3.57 15.15
N LEU A 196 29.09 -4.90 15.03
CA LEU A 196 29.37 -5.69 13.84
C LEU A 196 28.16 -6.54 13.52
N PHE A 197 27.81 -6.49 12.24
CA PHE A 197 26.52 -6.90 11.73
C PHE A 197 26.59 -8.28 11.08
N SER A 198 25.57 -9.10 11.32
CA SER A 198 25.25 -10.24 10.46
C SER A 198 24.10 -9.83 9.53
N ALA A 199 24.21 -10.11 8.23
CA ALA A 199 23.11 -9.86 7.29
C ALA A 199 21.87 -10.70 7.69
N PRO A 200 20.64 -10.23 7.41
CA PRO A 200 19.44 -11.01 7.68
C PRO A 200 19.55 -12.37 6.98
N GLN A 201 19.52 -13.45 7.77
CA GLN A 201 19.32 -14.78 7.21
C GLN A 201 17.87 -14.84 6.76
N THR A 202 17.66 -14.71 5.45
CA THR A 202 16.38 -15.01 4.82
C THR A 202 15.97 -16.40 5.27
N ASN A 203 14.95 -16.48 6.12
CA ASN A 203 14.36 -17.74 6.52
C ASN A 203 13.71 -18.36 5.28
N ALA A 204 14.46 -19.22 4.58
CA ALA A 204 13.98 -19.97 3.41
C ALA A 204 12.80 -20.91 3.73
N ASN A 205 12.38 -21.01 5.00
CA ASN A 205 11.27 -21.85 5.44
C ASN A 205 9.88 -21.23 5.35
N THR A 206 9.73 -19.92 5.11
CA THR A 206 8.40 -19.29 4.96
C THR A 206 7.88 -19.34 3.52
N LEU A 207 8.75 -19.47 2.51
CA LEU A 207 8.34 -19.62 1.11
C LEU A 207 7.99 -21.08 0.72
N GLY A 208 8.26 -22.07 1.57
CA GLY A 208 8.01 -23.49 1.31
C GLY A 208 6.63 -24.01 1.77
N LYS A 209 5.74 -23.14 2.26
CA LYS A 209 4.41 -23.54 2.77
C LYS A 209 3.22 -22.90 2.05
N MET A 210 3.46 -22.16 0.96
CA MET A 210 2.41 -21.60 0.09
C MET A 210 2.30 -22.35 -1.25
N GLN A 211 2.37 -23.69 -1.21
CA GLN A 211 2.00 -24.57 -2.33
C GLN A 211 1.00 -25.62 -1.85
#